data_AF-A0A9E6DYR9-F1
#
_entry.id   AF-A0A9E6DYR9-F1
#
_cell.length_a   1.000
_cell.length_b   1.000
_cell.length_c   1.000
_cell.angle_alpha   90.00
_cell.angle_beta   90.00
_cell.angle_gamma   90.00
#
_symmetry.space_group_name_H-M   'P 1'
#
loop_
_entity.id
_entity.type
_entity.pdbx_description
1 polymer ?
#
loop_
_entity_poly.entity_id
_entity_poly.type
_entity_poly.pdbx_seq_one_letter_code
_entity_poly.pdbx_strand_id
1 'polypeptide(L)'
;MRVHLFPFELNMKLAEIISILSSDDLTELPVAALQGAREQWSELLPVIDDLMQKFIVTEDLSESEVNLLFFGICLIIDRKQFSCFDSLINLTNKQDCDSPLERLLGDFIASELSTAYYILAQGKPEQLCYLVNSDQAGEIVKMAALGVLFAQLHTDQIDRETLNKSIPGFIDCLVKNNHSIALFELVNLLISHQFNQYHSQFVGYVESKVIDEGPAENQCIIDWDNSCIGYSQWDVGLISGDYDVIDALSLWTGFDPESDMSDAELMNIFDDLMNTPNKLDDMDLDAYFELDSYTDAHEIQLPQIAEIKAGRNDPCPCGSGKKYKKCCLN
;
A
#
# COMPACT_ATOMS: atom_id res chain seq x y z
N MET A 1 29.88 -26.54 -13.85
CA MET A 1 30.75 -25.65 -13.07
C MET A 1 29.89 -25.17 -11.91
N ARG A 2 30.09 -25.73 -10.71
CA ARG A 2 29.26 -25.42 -9.52
C ARG A 2 29.71 -24.07 -9.00
N VAL A 3 28.83 -23.07 -9.05
CA VAL A 3 29.06 -21.79 -8.39
C VAL A 3 28.94 -22.06 -6.90
N HIS A 4 30.04 -21.89 -6.19
CA HIS A 4 30.08 -21.96 -4.73
C HIS A 4 29.31 -20.76 -4.18
N LEU A 5 28.13 -21.01 -3.62
CA LEU A 5 27.53 -20.14 -2.61
C LEU A 5 28.48 -20.14 -1.41
N PHE A 6 29.22 -19.05 -1.21
CA PHE A 6 29.92 -18.80 0.04
C PHE A 6 28.88 -18.37 1.08
N PRO A 7 28.76 -19.03 2.24
CA PRO A 7 28.05 -18.46 3.36
C PRO A 7 28.99 -17.43 3.99
N PHE A 8 28.84 -16.16 3.66
CA PHE A 8 29.39 -15.11 4.52
C PHE A 8 28.43 -14.97 5.69
N GLU A 9 28.68 -15.72 6.77
CA GLU A 9 28.19 -15.32 8.11
C GLU A 9 28.92 -14.03 8.48
N LEU A 10 28.39 -12.90 8.00
CA LEU A 10 28.84 -11.57 8.37
C LEU A 10 28.16 -11.24 9.69
N ASN A 11 28.71 -11.77 10.80
CA ASN A 11 28.25 -11.46 12.14
C ASN A 11 28.63 -10.00 12.48
N MET A 12 27.88 -9.08 11.89
CA MET A 12 28.07 -7.64 11.99
C MET A 12 27.67 -7.18 13.39
N LYS A 13 28.47 -6.31 14.00
CA LYS A 13 28.17 -5.86 15.37
C LYS A 13 27.02 -4.87 15.35
N LEU A 14 26.21 -4.85 16.41
CA LEU A 14 25.11 -3.89 16.57
C LEU A 14 25.54 -2.43 16.33
N ALA A 15 26.71 -2.04 16.85
CA ALA A 15 27.22 -0.67 16.66
C ALA A 15 27.55 -0.35 15.19
N GLU A 16 27.99 -1.34 14.41
CA GLU A 16 28.25 -1.18 12.98
C GLU A 16 26.93 -1.08 12.20
N ILE A 17 25.96 -1.94 12.54
CA ILE A 17 24.60 -1.91 11.96
C ILE A 17 23.96 -0.53 12.19
N ILE A 18 23.93 -0.06 13.44
CA ILE A 18 23.38 1.25 13.80
C ILE A 18 24.09 2.36 13.03
N SER A 19 25.43 2.32 12.97
CA SER A 19 26.20 3.34 12.25
C SER A 19 25.84 3.41 10.77
N ILE A 20 25.57 2.28 10.12
CA ILE A 20 25.22 2.24 8.69
C ILE A 20 23.78 2.69 8.47
N LEU A 21 22.82 2.17 9.25
CA LEU A 21 21.40 2.51 9.09
C LEU A 21 21.06 3.94 9.53
N SER A 22 21.93 4.58 10.32
CA SER A 22 21.86 6.01 10.66
C SER A 22 22.49 6.94 9.62
N SER A 23 23.09 6.42 8.55
CA SER A 23 23.84 7.26 7.60
C SER A 23 22.90 8.11 6.74
N ASP A 24 23.29 9.35 6.46
CA ASP A 24 22.58 10.30 5.61
C ASP A 24 23.05 10.31 4.15
N ASP A 25 24.05 9.48 3.83
CA ASP A 25 24.73 9.41 2.53
C ASP A 25 24.54 8.06 1.81
N LEU A 26 23.48 7.31 2.13
CA LEU A 26 23.19 6.04 1.49
C LEU A 26 22.82 6.24 0.02
N THR A 27 23.71 5.83 -0.88
CA THR A 27 23.47 5.81 -2.34
C THR A 27 22.96 4.45 -2.82
N GLU A 28 23.06 3.42 -1.99
CA GLU A 28 22.61 2.06 -2.27
C GLU A 28 21.92 1.50 -1.03
N LEU A 29 20.99 0.57 -1.22
CA LEU A 29 20.31 -0.11 -0.12
C LEU A 29 21.35 -0.87 0.74
N PRO A 30 21.44 -0.63 2.07
CA PRO A 30 22.44 -1.27 2.91
C PRO A 30 22.05 -2.71 3.29
N VAL A 31 21.96 -3.59 2.28
CA VAL A 31 21.47 -4.98 2.40
C VAL A 31 22.18 -5.75 3.50
N ALA A 32 23.51 -5.64 3.59
CA ALA A 32 24.28 -6.34 4.62
C ALA A 32 23.92 -5.86 6.04
N ALA A 33 23.66 -4.56 6.23
CA ALA A 33 23.25 -4.03 7.52
C ALA A 33 21.81 -4.43 7.87
N LEU A 34 20.89 -4.48 6.90
CA LEU A 34 19.54 -4.99 7.09
C LEU A 34 19.53 -6.48 7.47
N GLN A 35 20.36 -7.29 6.81
CA GLN A 35 20.55 -8.71 7.17
C GLN A 35 21.13 -8.85 8.59
N GLY A 36 22.17 -8.06 8.91
CA GLY A 36 22.73 -8.01 10.27
C GLY A 36 21.69 -7.57 11.32
N ALA A 37 20.82 -6.62 10.98
CA ALA A 37 19.74 -6.16 11.84
C ALA A 37 18.71 -7.26 12.12
N ARG A 38 18.39 -8.11 11.12
CA ARG A 38 17.54 -9.29 11.32
C ARG A 38 18.16 -10.27 12.33
N GLU A 39 19.47 -10.49 12.26
CA GLU A 39 20.20 -11.39 13.17
C GLU A 39 20.31 -10.81 14.59
N GLN A 40 20.55 -9.50 14.71
CA GLN A 40 20.72 -8.78 15.98
C GLN A 40 19.39 -8.17 16.50
N TRP A 41 18.24 -8.63 15.99
CA TRP A 41 16.94 -8.00 16.23
C TRP A 41 16.60 -7.80 17.71
N SER A 42 16.91 -8.78 18.56
CA SER A 42 16.64 -8.69 20.00
C SER A 42 17.40 -7.57 20.70
N GLU A 43 18.57 -7.18 20.19
CA GLU A 43 19.35 -6.07 20.74
C GLU A 43 19.05 -4.74 20.06
N LEU A 44 18.63 -4.76 18.78
CA LEU A 44 18.26 -3.56 18.03
C LEU A 44 16.86 -3.05 18.42
N LEU A 45 15.89 -3.94 18.68
CA LEU A 45 14.51 -3.58 18.96
C LEU A 45 14.36 -2.52 20.08
N PRO A 46 15.02 -2.64 21.26
CA PRO A 46 14.93 -1.61 22.29
C PRO A 46 15.41 -0.22 21.84
N VAL A 47 16.40 -0.16 20.94
CA VAL A 47 16.90 1.10 20.37
C VAL A 47 15.84 1.73 19.47
N ILE A 48 15.19 0.92 18.64
CA ILE A 48 14.10 1.39 17.77
C ILE A 48 12.89 1.82 18.59
N ASP A 49 12.52 1.05 19.62
CA ASP A 49 11.43 1.40 20.53
C ASP A 49 11.69 2.75 21.23
N ASP A 50 12.91 2.99 21.72
CA ASP A 50 13.29 4.27 22.33
C ASP A 50 13.15 5.43 21.35
N LEU A 51 13.52 5.24 20.08
CA LEU A 51 13.35 6.25 19.03
C LEU A 51 11.88 6.48 18.68
N MET A 52 11.06 5.43 18.59
CA MET A 52 9.61 5.56 18.42
C MET A 52 9.01 6.37 19.55
N GLN A 53 9.35 6.06 20.81
CA GLN A 53 8.85 6.78 21.97
C GLN A 53 9.30 8.24 21.98
N LYS A 54 10.56 8.51 21.62
CA LYS A 54 11.07 9.88 21.48
C LYS A 54 10.25 10.66 20.45
N PHE A 55 10.09 10.11 19.24
CA PHE A 55 9.31 10.75 18.18
C PHE A 55 7.84 10.98 18.58
N ILE A 56 7.20 9.99 19.20
CA ILE A 56 5.81 10.09 19.67
C ILE A 56 5.63 11.30 20.60
N VAL A 57 6.62 11.58 21.45
CA VAL A 57 6.57 12.65 22.47
C VAL A 57 7.02 14.00 21.92
N THR A 58 8.07 14.04 21.09
CA THR A 58 8.73 15.30 20.70
C THR A 58 8.55 15.71 19.26
N GLU A 59 8.22 14.77 18.36
CA GLU A 59 8.25 14.95 16.90
C GLU A 59 9.60 15.50 16.38
N ASP A 60 10.65 15.34 17.18
CA ASP A 60 11.98 15.92 16.96
C ASP A 60 13.05 14.84 17.11
N LEU A 61 13.69 14.54 15.98
CA LEU A 61 14.76 13.57 15.81
C LEU A 61 15.86 14.18 14.93
N SER A 62 17.12 13.89 15.22
CA SER A 62 18.20 14.22 14.26
C SER A 62 18.06 13.40 12.97
N GLU A 63 18.68 13.84 11.88
CA GLU A 63 18.66 13.10 10.60
C GLU A 63 19.12 11.65 10.77
N SER A 64 20.17 11.42 11.55
CA SER A 64 20.67 10.07 11.86
C SER A 64 19.69 9.19 12.63
N GLU A 65 18.84 9.80 13.47
CA GLU A 65 17.79 9.10 14.22
C GLU A 65 16.58 8.83 13.33
N VAL A 66 16.25 9.75 12.42
CA VAL A 66 15.21 9.56 11.40
C VAL A 66 15.54 8.36 10.52
N ASN A 67 16.75 8.31 9.96
CA ASN A 67 17.15 7.22 9.06
C ASN A 67 17.11 5.86 9.78
N LEU A 68 17.64 5.81 11.00
CA LEU A 68 17.62 4.59 11.80
C LEU A 68 16.19 4.16 12.15
N LEU A 69 15.32 5.11 12.52
CA LEU A 69 13.94 4.81 12.85
C LEU A 69 13.15 4.37 11.62
N PHE A 70 13.37 4.96 10.46
CA PHE A 70 12.76 4.55 9.19
C PHE A 70 13.04 3.08 8.87
N PHE A 71 14.33 2.68 8.84
CA PHE A 71 14.69 1.27 8.65
C PHE A 71 14.17 0.39 9.79
N GLY A 72 14.16 0.90 11.02
CA GLY A 72 13.60 0.24 12.18
C GLY A 72 12.12 -0.10 12.01
N ILE A 73 11.31 0.82 11.48
CA ILE A 73 9.89 0.61 11.19
C ILE A 73 9.71 -0.44 10.10
N CYS A 74 10.50 -0.37 9.02
CA CYS A 74 10.48 -1.41 7.98
C CYS A 74 10.82 -2.80 8.56
N LEU A 75 11.82 -2.88 9.45
CA LEU A 75 12.22 -4.12 10.11
C LEU A 75 11.16 -4.61 11.11
N ILE A 76 10.42 -3.73 11.79
CA ILE A 76 9.29 -4.13 12.65
C ILE A 76 8.27 -4.95 11.84
N ILE A 77 8.01 -4.55 10.60
CA ILE A 77 7.05 -5.21 9.70
C ILE A 77 7.63 -6.52 9.17
N ASP A 78 8.86 -6.49 8.66
CA ASP A 78 9.64 -7.65 8.20
C ASP A 78 9.70 -8.77 9.25
N ARG A 79 9.93 -8.39 10.51
CA ARG A 79 10.02 -9.31 11.65
C ARG A 79 8.68 -9.64 12.27
N LYS A 80 7.58 -9.06 11.77
CA LYS A 80 6.23 -9.20 12.31
C LYS A 80 6.20 -8.95 13.82
N GLN A 81 6.85 -7.86 14.25
CA GLN A 81 6.98 -7.48 15.65
C GLN A 81 5.67 -6.85 16.15
N PHE A 82 4.65 -7.69 16.36
CA PHE A 82 3.28 -7.28 16.70
C PHE A 82 3.16 -6.41 17.95
N SER A 83 4.11 -6.52 18.90
CA SER A 83 4.12 -5.71 20.12
C SER A 83 4.28 -4.21 19.86
N CYS A 84 4.81 -3.83 18.70
CA CYS A 84 5.04 -2.42 18.34
C CYS A 84 3.82 -1.78 17.65
N PHE A 85 2.72 -2.51 17.44
CA PHE A 85 1.56 -1.99 16.73
C PHE A 85 0.97 -0.74 17.39
N ASP A 86 0.76 -0.76 18.72
CA ASP A 86 0.26 0.41 19.44
C ASP A 86 1.22 1.61 19.33
N SER A 87 2.53 1.36 19.33
CA SER A 87 3.54 2.40 19.13
C SER A 87 3.47 2.96 17.71
N LEU A 88 3.32 2.12 16.69
CA LEU A 88 3.16 2.56 15.30
C LEU A 88 1.91 3.43 15.15
N ILE A 89 0.77 2.99 15.69
CA ILE A 89 -0.49 3.76 15.67
C ILE A 89 -0.32 5.14 16.32
N ASN A 90 0.33 5.21 17.48
CA ASN A 90 0.59 6.49 18.17
C ASN A 90 1.60 7.38 17.44
N LEU A 91 2.59 6.77 16.78
CA LEU A 91 3.59 7.46 15.96
C LEU A 91 2.94 8.12 14.76
N THR A 92 2.08 7.39 14.05
CA THR A 92 1.40 7.85 12.83
C THR A 92 0.15 8.68 13.10
N ASN A 93 -0.35 8.73 14.35
CA ASN A 93 -1.47 9.59 14.73
C ASN A 93 -1.06 11.08 14.83
N LYS A 94 -0.57 11.63 13.72
CA LYS A 94 -0.06 12.99 13.53
C LYS A 94 -0.46 13.50 12.14
N GLN A 95 -0.23 14.79 11.87
CA GLN A 95 -0.31 15.33 10.52
C GLN A 95 0.74 14.64 9.62
N ASP A 96 0.42 14.48 8.33
CA ASP A 96 1.22 13.70 7.37
C ASP A 96 1.63 14.49 6.12
N CYS A 97 1.39 15.81 6.10
CA CYS A 97 1.77 16.73 5.03
C CYS A 97 2.45 17.97 5.62
N ASP A 98 3.56 18.39 5.01
CA ASP A 98 4.51 19.39 5.48
C ASP A 98 4.86 19.20 6.97
N SER A 99 5.12 17.94 7.37
CA SER A 99 5.12 17.53 8.78
C SER A 99 6.37 16.74 9.21
N PRO A 100 6.65 16.64 10.53
CA PRO A 100 7.71 15.76 11.02
C PRO A 100 7.48 14.28 10.69
N LEU A 101 6.22 13.84 10.56
CA LEU A 101 5.89 12.47 10.16
C LEU A 101 6.26 12.23 8.71
N GLU A 102 5.98 13.17 7.82
CA GLU A 102 6.40 13.12 6.42
C GLU A 102 7.92 13.12 6.30
N ARG A 103 8.65 13.91 7.11
CA ARG A 103 10.12 13.82 7.14
C ARG A 103 10.62 12.44 7.57
N LEU A 104 9.91 11.76 8.48
CA LEU A 104 10.31 10.45 8.99
C LEU A 104 10.00 9.31 8.00
N LEU A 105 8.81 9.32 7.41
CA LEU A 105 8.30 8.19 6.63
C LEU A 105 8.26 8.47 5.13
N GLY A 106 8.17 9.73 4.70
CA GLY A 106 8.08 10.11 3.29
C GLY A 106 7.00 9.31 2.55
N ASP A 107 7.37 8.80 1.37
CA ASP A 107 6.49 8.03 0.50
C ASP A 107 5.96 6.75 1.16
N PHE A 108 6.63 6.23 2.20
CA PHE A 108 6.17 5.07 2.97
C PHE A 108 4.73 5.25 3.45
N ILE A 109 4.32 6.49 3.78
CA ILE A 109 2.97 6.79 4.25
C ILE A 109 1.92 6.39 3.21
N ALA A 110 2.20 6.62 1.93
CA ALA A 110 1.29 6.36 0.83
C ALA A 110 1.47 4.96 0.22
N SER A 111 2.67 4.39 0.25
CA SER A 111 2.98 3.11 -0.42
C SER A 111 2.90 1.88 0.48
N GLU A 112 3.47 1.94 1.68
CA GLU A 112 3.73 0.73 2.50
C GLU A 112 2.99 0.72 3.84
N LEU A 113 2.49 1.87 4.30
CA LEU A 113 1.85 2.01 5.60
C LEU A 113 0.59 1.13 5.75
N SER A 114 -0.16 0.93 4.67
CA SER A 114 -1.31 0.03 4.64
C SER A 114 -0.88 -1.43 4.89
N THR A 115 0.18 -1.91 4.22
CA THR A 115 0.77 -3.23 4.45
C THR A 115 1.29 -3.36 5.89
N ALA A 116 1.97 -2.33 6.40
CA ALA A 116 2.45 -2.30 7.80
C ALA A 116 1.31 -2.49 8.80
N TYR A 117 0.23 -1.73 8.65
CA TYR A 117 -0.96 -1.84 9.47
C TYR A 117 -1.65 -3.19 9.32
N TYR A 118 -1.81 -3.70 8.10
CA TYR A 118 -2.47 -4.98 7.86
C TYR A 118 -1.75 -6.12 8.59
N ILE A 119 -0.43 -6.20 8.43
CA ILE A 119 0.41 -7.23 9.06
C ILE A 119 0.36 -7.14 10.58
N LEU A 120 0.53 -5.93 11.13
CA LEU A 120 0.67 -5.74 12.58
C LEU A 120 -0.66 -5.76 13.34
N ALA A 121 -1.78 -5.40 12.71
CA ALA A 121 -3.10 -5.39 13.33
C ALA A 121 -3.63 -6.80 13.63
N GLN A 122 -3.22 -7.82 12.86
CA GLN A 122 -3.67 -9.21 13.03
C GLN A 122 -5.21 -9.35 13.07
N GLY A 123 -5.92 -8.61 12.23
CA GLY A 123 -7.38 -8.62 12.20
C GLY A 123 -8.08 -7.92 13.37
N LYS A 124 -7.35 -7.10 14.14
CA LYS A 124 -7.91 -6.28 15.22
C LYS A 124 -8.18 -4.86 14.71
N PRO A 125 -9.43 -4.47 14.48
CA PRO A 125 -9.75 -3.19 13.84
C PRO A 125 -9.74 -2.01 14.81
N GLU A 126 -9.68 -2.22 16.13
CA GLU A 126 -9.96 -1.19 17.13
C GLU A 126 -9.01 0.01 17.03
N GLN A 127 -7.71 -0.23 16.93
CA GLN A 127 -6.71 0.83 16.79
C GLN A 127 -6.81 1.55 15.44
N LEU A 128 -7.14 0.83 14.36
CA LEU A 128 -7.34 1.43 13.04
C LEU A 128 -8.59 2.32 13.02
N CYS A 129 -9.69 1.84 13.61
CA CYS A 129 -10.90 2.63 13.82
C CYS A 129 -10.62 3.89 14.66
N TYR A 130 -9.80 3.77 15.71
CA TYR A 130 -9.36 4.92 16.50
C TYR A 130 -8.61 5.93 15.64
N LEU A 131 -7.68 5.46 14.80
CA LEU A 131 -6.86 6.30 13.95
C LEU A 131 -7.68 7.05 12.90
N VAL A 132 -8.62 6.37 12.23
CA VAL A 132 -9.54 6.99 11.25
C VAL A 132 -10.38 8.11 11.90
N ASN A 133 -10.83 7.89 13.14
CA ASN A 133 -11.63 8.87 13.90
C ASN A 133 -10.79 9.96 14.60
N SER A 134 -9.47 9.93 14.47
CA SER A 134 -8.60 10.88 15.17
C SER A 134 -8.69 12.27 14.55
N ASP A 135 -8.75 13.29 15.40
CA ASP A 135 -8.61 14.70 15.01
C ASP A 135 -7.13 15.10 14.78
N GLN A 136 -6.17 14.18 14.97
CA GLN A 136 -4.73 14.46 14.82
C GLN A 136 -4.12 13.82 13.57
N ALA A 137 -4.56 12.62 13.21
CA ALA A 137 -4.08 11.90 12.04
C ALA A 137 -4.39 12.68 10.76
N GLY A 138 -3.39 12.80 9.91
CA GLY A 138 -3.51 13.37 8.58
C GLY A 138 -4.33 12.48 7.64
N GLU A 139 -4.51 12.96 6.42
CA GLU A 139 -5.45 12.38 5.47
C GLU A 139 -4.97 11.05 4.88
N ILE A 140 -3.70 10.97 4.49
CA ILE A 140 -3.08 9.79 3.86
C ILE A 140 -2.97 8.66 4.88
N VAL A 141 -2.63 8.96 6.13
CA VAL A 141 -2.63 8.00 7.24
C VAL A 141 -4.03 7.39 7.43
N LYS A 142 -5.08 8.21 7.36
CA LYS A 142 -6.46 7.71 7.46
C LYS A 142 -6.85 6.85 6.26
N MET A 143 -6.42 7.21 5.05
CA MET A 143 -6.61 6.38 3.85
C MET A 143 -5.98 5.00 4.02
N ALA A 144 -4.72 4.94 4.49
CA ALA A 144 -4.04 3.67 4.76
C ALA A 144 -4.84 2.82 5.76
N ALA A 145 -5.30 3.41 6.87
CA ALA A 145 -6.12 2.69 7.85
C ALA A 145 -7.47 2.22 7.28
N LEU A 146 -8.13 3.02 6.45
CA LEU A 146 -9.38 2.66 5.75
C LEU A 146 -9.16 1.47 4.82
N GLY A 147 -8.15 1.52 3.94
CA GLY A 147 -7.81 0.43 3.03
C GLY A 147 -7.61 -0.89 3.78
N VAL A 148 -6.94 -0.85 4.93
CA VAL A 148 -6.70 -2.03 5.77
C VAL A 148 -7.97 -2.58 6.40
N LEU A 149 -8.86 -1.73 6.91
CA LEU A 149 -10.15 -2.20 7.46
C LEU A 149 -10.97 -2.96 6.43
N PHE A 150 -10.97 -2.49 5.18
CA PHE A 150 -11.66 -3.18 4.09
C PHE A 150 -10.89 -4.41 3.58
N ALA A 151 -9.55 -4.41 3.59
CA ALA A 151 -8.76 -5.60 3.33
C ALA A 151 -8.99 -6.69 4.41
N GLN A 152 -9.13 -6.30 5.67
CA GLN A 152 -9.50 -7.21 6.76
C GLN A 152 -10.92 -7.78 6.57
N LEU A 153 -11.86 -6.99 6.05
CA LEU A 153 -13.19 -7.49 5.67
C LEU A 153 -13.09 -8.47 4.50
N HIS A 154 -12.34 -8.13 3.45
CA HIS A 154 -12.14 -8.96 2.26
C HIS A 154 -11.50 -10.31 2.61
N THR A 155 -10.57 -10.32 3.56
CA THR A 155 -9.84 -11.52 4.02
C THR A 155 -10.52 -12.23 5.19
N ASP A 156 -11.80 -11.93 5.46
CA ASP A 156 -12.62 -12.53 6.52
C ASP A 156 -12.04 -12.41 7.95
N GLN A 157 -11.15 -11.43 8.19
CA GLN A 157 -10.59 -11.16 9.53
C GLN A 157 -11.56 -10.38 10.42
N ILE A 158 -12.40 -9.53 9.82
CA ILE A 158 -13.47 -8.81 10.51
C ILE A 158 -14.80 -9.00 9.78
N ASP A 159 -15.90 -8.94 10.52
CA ASP A 159 -17.22 -9.06 9.93
C ASP A 159 -17.79 -7.71 9.48
N ARG A 160 -18.69 -7.77 8.50
CA ARG A 160 -19.36 -6.60 7.92
C ARG A 160 -20.13 -5.78 8.95
N GLU A 161 -20.77 -6.41 9.95
CA GLU A 161 -21.58 -5.72 10.94
C GLU A 161 -20.70 -4.86 11.86
N THR A 162 -19.54 -5.39 12.25
CA THR A 162 -18.53 -4.69 13.03
C THR A 162 -18.02 -3.45 12.30
N LEU A 163 -17.61 -3.59 11.03
CA LEU A 163 -17.15 -2.43 10.24
C LEU A 163 -18.27 -1.40 10.03
N ASN A 164 -19.49 -1.86 9.74
CA ASN A 164 -20.65 -1.00 9.51
C ASN A 164 -20.99 -0.09 10.69
N LYS A 165 -20.72 -0.53 11.93
CA LYS A 165 -20.93 0.29 13.13
C LYS A 165 -19.98 1.49 13.21
N SER A 166 -18.79 1.39 12.61
CA SER A 166 -17.77 2.44 12.67
C SER A 166 -17.86 3.45 11.53
N ILE A 167 -18.38 3.04 10.36
CA ILE A 167 -18.45 3.88 9.15
C ILE A 167 -19.08 5.27 9.39
N PRO A 168 -20.20 5.42 10.12
CA PRO A 168 -20.78 6.75 10.37
C PRO A 168 -19.80 7.70 11.08
N GLY A 169 -19.03 7.20 12.05
CA GLY A 169 -18.00 7.99 12.74
C GLY A 169 -16.87 8.40 11.80
N PHE A 170 -16.46 7.51 10.90
CA PHE A 170 -15.45 7.81 9.88
C PHE A 170 -15.91 8.97 8.98
N ILE A 171 -17.13 8.87 8.45
CA ILE A 171 -17.71 9.92 7.59
C ILE A 171 -17.74 11.27 8.34
N ASP A 172 -18.26 11.28 9.57
CA ASP A 172 -18.34 12.50 10.39
C ASP A 172 -16.95 13.12 10.63
N CYS A 173 -15.94 12.29 10.92
CA CYS A 173 -14.57 12.74 11.15
C CYS A 173 -13.94 13.33 9.88
N LEU A 174 -14.06 12.64 8.74
CA LEU A 174 -13.46 13.07 7.47
C LEU A 174 -14.08 14.36 6.96
N VAL A 175 -15.41 14.47 7.00
CA VAL A 175 -16.14 15.69 6.61
C VAL A 175 -15.77 16.86 7.53
N LYS A 176 -15.72 16.65 8.85
CA LYS A 176 -15.37 17.69 9.83
C LYS A 176 -13.98 18.28 9.57
N ASN A 177 -13.02 17.45 9.15
CA ASN A 177 -11.63 17.85 8.95
C ASN A 177 -11.31 18.26 7.49
N ASN A 178 -12.30 18.29 6.59
CA ASN A 178 -12.12 18.54 5.15
C ASN A 178 -11.12 17.58 4.47
N HIS A 179 -11.13 16.32 4.88
CA HIS A 179 -10.33 15.27 4.24
C HIS A 179 -11.09 14.70 3.04
N SER A 180 -11.08 15.42 1.90
CA SER A 180 -11.85 15.06 0.71
C SER A 180 -11.34 13.79 0.02
N ILE A 181 -10.02 13.60 -0.06
CA ILE A 181 -9.37 12.44 -0.67
C ILE A 181 -9.65 11.17 0.15
N ALA A 182 -9.54 11.24 1.47
CA ALA A 182 -9.89 10.10 2.32
C ALA A 182 -11.39 9.81 2.31
N LEU A 183 -12.24 10.84 2.18
CA LEU A 183 -13.67 10.65 2.02
C LEU A 183 -14.01 10.01 0.67
N PHE A 184 -13.28 10.38 -0.39
CA PHE A 184 -13.35 9.75 -1.70
C PHE A 184 -12.92 8.28 -1.64
N GLU A 185 -11.79 7.98 -0.99
CA GLU A 185 -11.34 6.60 -0.80
C GLU A 185 -12.37 5.78 -0.02
N LEU A 186 -12.97 6.35 1.03
CA LEU A 186 -14.03 5.68 1.77
C LEU A 186 -15.23 5.32 0.86
N VAL A 187 -15.71 6.24 0.01
CA VAL A 187 -16.84 5.91 -0.89
C VAL A 187 -16.46 4.85 -1.91
N ASN A 188 -15.24 4.87 -2.45
CA ASN A 188 -14.74 3.83 -3.37
C ASN A 188 -14.78 2.44 -2.71
N LEU A 189 -14.33 2.35 -1.45
CA LEU A 189 -14.35 1.14 -0.65
C LEU A 189 -15.80 0.69 -0.35
N LEU A 190 -16.69 1.62 -0.04
CA LEU A 190 -18.12 1.33 0.22
C LEU A 190 -18.83 0.80 -1.03
N ILE A 191 -18.61 1.39 -2.21
CA ILE A 191 -19.19 0.92 -3.47
C ILE A 191 -18.66 -0.48 -3.78
N SER A 192 -17.33 -0.67 -3.74
CA SER A 192 -16.69 -1.95 -4.08
C SER A 192 -17.11 -3.11 -3.18
N HIS A 193 -17.49 -2.82 -1.93
CA HIS A 193 -17.99 -3.81 -0.97
C HIS A 193 -19.51 -3.75 -0.77
N GLN A 194 -20.25 -3.11 -1.69
CA GLN A 194 -21.72 -3.10 -1.74
C GLN A 194 -22.42 -2.54 -0.49
N PHE A 195 -21.83 -1.55 0.18
CA PHE A 195 -22.44 -0.84 1.32
C PHE A 195 -23.49 0.19 0.84
N ASN A 196 -24.47 -0.29 0.08
CA ASN A 196 -25.45 0.51 -0.67
C ASN A 196 -26.32 1.43 0.21
N GLN A 197 -26.40 1.17 1.52
CA GLN A 197 -27.13 2.01 2.46
C GLN A 197 -26.57 3.44 2.57
N TYR A 198 -25.31 3.68 2.21
CA TYR A 198 -24.68 5.01 2.26
C TYR A 198 -24.84 5.81 0.97
N HIS A 199 -25.40 5.23 -0.10
CA HIS A 199 -25.52 5.86 -1.42
C HIS A 199 -26.13 7.26 -1.37
N SER A 200 -27.33 7.38 -0.81
CA SER A 200 -28.03 8.68 -0.74
C SER A 200 -27.28 9.75 0.05
N GLN A 201 -26.44 9.35 1.02
CA GLN A 201 -25.64 10.29 1.81
C GLN A 201 -24.49 10.86 0.96
N PHE A 202 -23.78 10.01 0.24
CA PHE A 202 -22.65 10.43 -0.60
C PHE A 202 -23.07 11.18 -1.86
N VAL A 203 -24.23 10.87 -2.45
CA VAL A 203 -24.84 11.71 -3.49
C VAL A 203 -25.06 13.13 -2.97
N GLY A 204 -25.58 13.26 -1.74
CA GLY A 204 -25.75 14.56 -1.10
C GLY A 204 -24.42 15.32 -0.94
N TYR A 205 -23.33 14.62 -0.60
CA TYR A 205 -22.01 15.24 -0.49
C TYR A 205 -21.46 15.75 -1.83
N VAL A 206 -21.66 15.01 -2.92
CA VAL A 206 -21.30 15.45 -4.28
C VAL A 206 -22.12 16.66 -4.68
N GLU A 207 -23.45 16.62 -4.51
CA GLU A 207 -24.35 17.74 -4.83
C GLU A 207 -24.03 19.01 -4.02
N SER A 208 -23.61 18.85 -2.76
CA SER A 208 -23.22 19.97 -1.89
C SER A 208 -21.75 20.39 -2.03
N LYS A 209 -20.97 19.75 -2.91
CA LYS A 209 -19.53 19.99 -3.12
C LYS A 209 -18.66 19.78 -1.87
N VAL A 210 -19.04 18.81 -1.04
CA VAL A 210 -18.17 18.30 0.03
C VAL A 210 -17.13 17.33 -0.56
N ILE A 211 -17.50 16.62 -1.64
CA ILE A 211 -16.60 15.86 -2.51
C ILE A 211 -16.62 16.53 -3.88
N ASP A 212 -15.45 16.81 -4.46
CA ASP A 212 -15.30 17.44 -5.79
C ASP A 212 -14.04 16.94 -6.50
N GLU A 213 -13.96 15.62 -6.72
CA GLU A 213 -12.78 14.94 -7.29
C GLU A 213 -12.73 15.00 -8.83
N GLY A 214 -13.83 15.41 -9.46
CA GLY A 214 -13.93 15.54 -10.92
C GLY A 214 -15.26 15.02 -11.46
N PRO A 215 -15.64 15.38 -12.70
CA PRO A 215 -16.92 14.98 -13.27
C PRO A 215 -17.11 13.46 -13.39
N ALA A 216 -16.05 12.71 -13.68
CA ALA A 216 -16.14 11.26 -13.87
C ALA A 216 -16.29 10.53 -12.52
N GLU A 217 -15.47 10.90 -11.55
CA GLU A 217 -15.42 10.37 -10.19
C GLU A 217 -16.74 10.66 -9.47
N ASN A 218 -17.22 11.90 -9.56
CA ASN A 218 -18.51 12.30 -9.01
C ASN A 218 -19.67 11.52 -9.64
N GLN A 219 -19.60 11.22 -10.94
CA GLN A 219 -20.62 10.42 -11.63
C GLN A 219 -20.62 8.96 -11.14
N CYS A 220 -19.45 8.38 -10.87
CA CYS A 220 -19.34 7.03 -10.30
C CYS A 220 -20.00 6.94 -8.91
N ILE A 221 -19.85 7.96 -8.09
CA ILE A 221 -20.52 8.06 -6.79
C ILE A 221 -22.04 8.18 -6.96
N ILE A 222 -22.50 8.99 -7.93
CA ILE A 222 -23.92 9.17 -8.23
C ILE A 222 -24.57 7.87 -8.70
N ASP A 223 -23.92 7.18 -9.63
CA ASP A 223 -24.40 5.92 -10.19
C ASP A 223 -24.19 4.74 -9.23
N TRP A 224 -23.37 4.93 -8.19
CA TRP A 224 -22.94 3.91 -7.24
C TRP A 224 -22.30 2.72 -7.97
N ASP A 225 -21.48 3.05 -8.97
CA ASP A 225 -20.79 2.11 -9.85
C ASP A 225 -19.28 2.32 -9.69
N ASN A 226 -18.55 1.22 -9.50
CA ASN A 226 -17.11 1.26 -9.33
C ASN A 226 -16.35 0.91 -10.62
N SER A 227 -17.02 0.77 -11.76
CA SER A 227 -16.39 0.41 -13.03
C SER A 227 -15.25 1.33 -13.47
N CYS A 228 -15.20 2.58 -13.00
CA CYS A 228 -14.12 3.54 -13.27
C CYS A 228 -13.17 3.81 -12.08
N ILE A 229 -13.47 3.35 -10.86
CA ILE A 229 -12.80 3.77 -9.61
C ILE A 229 -12.52 2.61 -8.64
N GLY A 230 -13.06 1.42 -8.92
CA GLY A 230 -13.09 0.28 -8.01
C GLY A 230 -11.96 -0.68 -8.26
N TYR A 231 -11.00 -0.67 -7.36
CA TYR A 231 -10.03 -1.75 -7.21
C TYR A 231 -9.97 -2.16 -5.74
N SER A 232 -9.72 -3.44 -5.51
CA SER A 232 -9.42 -3.96 -4.19
C SER A 232 -7.92 -3.87 -4.00
N GLN A 233 -7.45 -3.01 -3.08
CA GLN A 233 -6.01 -2.86 -2.79
C GLN A 233 -5.34 -4.20 -2.48
N TRP A 234 -6.09 -5.15 -1.90
CA TRP A 234 -5.64 -6.52 -1.68
C TRP A 234 -5.46 -7.30 -3.00
N ASP A 235 -6.47 -7.28 -3.88
CA ASP A 235 -6.45 -8.06 -5.12
C ASP A 235 -5.41 -7.56 -6.12
N VAL A 236 -5.14 -6.25 -6.14
CA VAL A 236 -4.10 -5.65 -6.99
C VAL A 236 -2.71 -5.68 -6.34
N GLY A 237 -2.57 -6.22 -5.12
CA GLY A 237 -1.29 -6.40 -4.44
C GLY A 237 -0.71 -5.14 -3.78
N LEU A 238 -1.49 -4.06 -3.64
CA LEU A 238 -1.08 -2.85 -2.92
C LEU A 238 -1.06 -3.07 -1.39
N ILE A 239 -1.89 -3.98 -0.88
CA ILE A 239 -1.82 -4.47 0.51
C ILE A 239 -1.39 -5.93 0.49
N SER A 240 -0.32 -6.24 1.21
CA SER A 240 0.22 -7.60 1.32
C SER A 240 0.14 -8.14 2.77
N GLY A 241 0.00 -9.46 2.89
CA GLY A 241 0.14 -10.18 4.17
C GLY A 241 1.59 -10.55 4.51
N ASP A 242 2.53 -10.22 3.63
CA ASP A 242 3.96 -10.46 3.79
C ASP A 242 4.78 -9.24 3.36
N TYR A 243 5.93 -9.06 3.99
CA TYR A 243 6.81 -7.92 3.78
C TYR A 243 8.25 -8.37 4.00
N ASP A 244 9.08 -8.27 2.97
CA ASP A 244 10.53 -8.39 3.08
C ASP A 244 11.13 -7.00 2.88
N VAL A 245 11.82 -6.46 3.90
CA VAL A 245 12.36 -5.09 3.84
C VAL A 245 13.36 -4.88 2.70
N ILE A 246 14.11 -5.91 2.30
CA ILE A 246 15.09 -5.79 1.23
C ILE A 246 14.36 -5.74 -0.11
N ASP A 247 13.40 -6.65 -0.33
CA ASP A 247 12.63 -6.67 -1.56
C ASP A 247 11.81 -5.38 -1.72
N ALA A 248 11.11 -4.95 -0.66
CA ALA A 248 10.29 -3.74 -0.68
C ALA A 248 11.10 -2.48 -1.02
N LEU A 249 12.26 -2.29 -0.36
CA LEU A 249 13.07 -1.08 -0.56
C LEU A 249 13.96 -1.15 -1.81
N SER A 250 14.18 -2.32 -2.41
CA SER A 250 15.00 -2.45 -3.62
C SER A 250 14.39 -1.77 -4.86
N LEU A 251 13.07 -1.60 -4.86
CA LEU A 251 12.31 -0.98 -5.95
C LEU A 251 12.09 0.52 -5.76
N TRP A 252 12.57 1.08 -4.65
CA TRP A 252 12.42 2.51 -4.38
C TRP A 252 13.41 3.30 -5.22
N THR A 253 12.97 4.40 -5.82
CA THR A 253 13.80 5.25 -6.70
C THR A 253 15.10 5.73 -6.03
N GLY A 254 15.10 5.90 -4.70
CA GLY A 254 16.32 6.23 -3.94
C GLY A 254 17.37 5.11 -3.89
N PHE A 255 17.02 3.88 -4.26
CA PHE A 255 17.88 2.69 -4.21
C PHE A 255 17.88 1.86 -5.48
N ASP A 256 16.99 2.15 -6.44
CA ASP A 256 16.91 1.48 -7.73
C ASP A 256 17.86 2.13 -8.74
N PRO A 257 18.98 1.46 -9.09
CA PRO A 257 19.93 1.97 -10.07
C PRO A 257 19.37 2.04 -11.50
N GLU A 258 18.23 1.41 -11.79
CA GLU A 258 17.56 1.49 -13.10
C GLU A 258 16.55 2.66 -13.19
N SER A 259 16.21 3.28 -12.05
CA SER A 259 15.27 4.41 -11.98
C SER A 259 15.85 5.76 -12.37
N ASP A 260 17.16 5.84 -12.63
CA ASP A 260 17.87 7.03 -13.12
C ASP A 260 17.57 7.31 -14.62
N MET A 261 16.29 7.56 -14.95
CA MET A 261 15.93 8.20 -16.20
C MET A 261 16.33 9.67 -16.14
N SER A 262 17.07 10.15 -17.13
CA SER A 262 17.47 11.57 -17.13
C SER A 262 16.26 12.49 -17.33
N ASP A 263 16.28 13.69 -16.73
CA ASP A 263 15.24 14.72 -16.94
C ASP A 263 14.95 14.97 -18.44
N ALA A 264 15.96 14.79 -19.29
CA ALA A 264 15.85 14.91 -20.74
C ALA A 264 15.03 13.76 -21.36
N GLU A 265 15.18 12.53 -20.86
CA GLU A 265 14.38 11.38 -21.30
C GLU A 265 12.93 11.50 -20.84
N LEU A 266 12.68 11.95 -19.62
CA LEU A 266 11.34 12.24 -19.11
C LEU A 266 10.64 13.35 -19.91
N MET A 267 11.36 14.46 -20.21
CA MET A 267 10.80 15.54 -21.03
C MET A 267 10.53 15.12 -22.48
N ASN A 268 11.34 14.23 -23.05
CA ASN A 268 11.09 13.70 -24.39
C ASN A 268 9.84 12.80 -24.42
N ILE A 269 9.63 11.98 -23.39
CA ILE A 269 8.42 11.15 -23.25
C ILE A 269 7.18 12.02 -23.09
N PHE A 270 7.27 13.06 -22.27
CA PHE A 270 6.19 14.03 -22.07
C PHE A 270 5.86 14.78 -23.37
N ASP A 271 6.87 15.24 -24.13
CA ASP A 271 6.66 15.92 -25.40
C ASP A 271 6.05 14.99 -26.47
N ASP A 272 6.44 13.72 -26.53
CA ASP A 272 5.84 12.73 -27.46
C ASP A 272 4.37 12.46 -27.12
N LEU A 273 4.03 12.38 -25.83
CA LEU A 273 2.66 12.22 -25.33
C LEU A 273 1.78 13.42 -25.68
N MET A 274 2.31 14.64 -25.52
CA MET A 274 1.57 15.88 -25.80
C MET A 274 1.42 16.18 -27.30
N ASN A 275 2.32 15.66 -28.14
CA ASN A 275 2.33 15.93 -29.58
C ASN A 275 1.62 14.86 -30.44
N THR A 276 1.03 13.82 -29.84
CA THR A 276 0.25 12.79 -30.56
C THR A 276 -1.20 12.64 -30.05
N PRO A 277 -2.11 13.61 -30.30
CA PRO A 277 -3.44 13.61 -29.69
C PRO A 277 -4.43 12.58 -30.25
N ASN A 278 -4.14 11.99 -31.42
CA ASN A 278 -5.09 11.18 -32.20
C ASN A 278 -4.77 9.67 -32.23
N LYS A 279 -4.04 9.15 -31.23
CA LYS A 279 -3.92 7.70 -31.01
C LYS A 279 -4.64 7.21 -29.75
N LEU A 280 -5.34 8.07 -29.02
CA LEU A 280 -6.03 7.69 -27.79
C LEU A 280 -7.27 6.80 -28.02
N ASP A 281 -7.81 6.73 -29.24
CA ASP A 281 -8.96 5.86 -29.55
C ASP A 281 -8.57 4.41 -29.93
N ASP A 282 -7.29 4.14 -30.21
CA ASP A 282 -6.76 2.81 -30.56
C ASP A 282 -5.62 2.35 -29.62
N MET A 283 -5.34 3.10 -28.56
CA MET A 283 -4.33 2.74 -27.56
C MET A 283 -4.98 1.90 -26.47
N ASP A 284 -4.75 0.59 -26.56
CA ASP A 284 -5.01 -0.37 -25.51
C ASP A 284 -4.28 0.09 -24.24
N LEU A 285 -5.01 0.53 -23.22
CA LEU A 285 -4.43 0.99 -21.96
C LEU A 285 -3.65 -0.13 -21.26
N ASP A 286 -3.96 -1.39 -21.60
CA ASP A 286 -3.21 -2.59 -21.22
C ASP A 286 -1.78 -2.61 -21.81
N ALA A 287 -1.56 -2.01 -22.99
CA ALA A 287 -0.24 -1.95 -23.61
C ALA A 287 0.69 -0.90 -22.99
N TYR A 288 0.16 0.06 -22.21
CA TYR A 288 0.96 1.06 -21.51
C TYR A 288 1.50 0.52 -20.18
N PHE A 289 0.76 -0.36 -19.49
CA PHE A 289 1.26 -1.11 -18.34
C PHE A 289 2.29 -2.20 -18.74
N GLU A 290 2.30 -2.64 -20.01
CA GLU A 290 3.36 -3.52 -20.52
C GLU A 290 4.68 -2.79 -20.80
N LEU A 291 4.70 -1.46 -20.98
CA LEU A 291 5.93 -0.75 -21.36
C LEU A 291 6.87 -0.42 -20.19
N ASP A 292 6.37 -0.41 -18.95
CA ASP A 292 7.17 -0.29 -17.71
C ASP A 292 7.77 -1.65 -17.27
N SER A 293 7.60 -2.71 -18.07
CA SER A 293 8.12 -4.05 -17.79
C SER A 293 9.28 -4.49 -18.68
N TYR A 294 10.14 -3.58 -19.14
CA TYR A 294 11.43 -3.96 -19.70
C TYR A 294 12.45 -4.35 -18.61
N THR A 295 12.08 -5.32 -17.78
CA THR A 295 13.04 -6.13 -17.01
C THR A 295 13.47 -7.31 -17.87
N ASP A 296 14.77 -7.39 -18.17
CA ASP A 296 15.37 -8.53 -18.85
C ASP A 296 15.35 -9.76 -17.93
N ALA A 297 14.44 -10.69 -18.24
CA ALA A 297 14.53 -12.13 -18.02
C ALA A 297 15.04 -12.65 -16.66
N HIS A 298 14.22 -12.49 -15.62
CA HIS A 298 14.07 -13.54 -14.62
C HIS A 298 12.64 -14.08 -14.68
N GLU A 299 12.49 -15.37 -14.98
CA GLU A 299 11.21 -16.07 -15.11
C GLU A 299 10.37 -15.93 -13.83
N ILE A 300 9.52 -14.90 -13.77
CA ILE A 300 8.39 -14.86 -12.86
C ILE A 300 7.47 -15.99 -13.30
N GLN A 301 7.44 -17.09 -12.53
CA GLN A 301 6.38 -18.08 -12.68
C GLN A 301 5.08 -17.42 -12.22
N LEU A 302 4.37 -16.81 -13.18
CA LEU A 302 3.00 -16.37 -13.00
C LEU A 302 2.20 -17.55 -12.41
N PRO A 303 1.44 -17.35 -11.31
CA PRO A 303 0.61 -18.39 -10.75
C PRO A 303 -0.35 -18.86 -11.84
N GLN A 304 -0.20 -20.12 -12.27
CA GLN A 304 -1.10 -20.69 -13.25
C GLN A 304 -2.51 -20.68 -12.67
N ILE A 305 -3.37 -19.82 -13.20
CA ILE A 305 -4.82 -19.87 -12.98
C ILE A 305 -5.22 -21.29 -13.35
N ALA A 306 -5.64 -22.08 -12.35
CA ALA A 306 -6.16 -23.40 -12.61
C ALA A 306 -7.38 -23.22 -13.52
N GLU A 307 -7.28 -23.65 -14.77
CA GLU A 307 -8.42 -23.63 -15.70
C GLU A 307 -9.63 -24.23 -14.99
N ILE A 308 -10.73 -23.47 -14.95
CA ILE A 308 -12.00 -23.93 -14.40
C ILE A 308 -12.38 -25.20 -15.16
N LYS A 309 -12.19 -26.36 -14.52
CA LYS A 309 -12.54 -27.66 -15.10
C LYS A 309 -14.05 -27.79 -15.10
N ALA A 310 -14.71 -27.22 -16.11
CA ALA A 310 -16.11 -27.52 -16.41
C ALA A 310 -16.24 -29.04 -16.58
N GLY A 311 -17.12 -29.68 -15.80
CA GLY A 311 -17.37 -31.10 -15.88
C GLY A 311 -17.90 -31.46 -17.28
N ARG A 312 -17.61 -32.67 -17.79
CA ARG A 312 -18.01 -33.13 -19.14
C ARG A 312 -19.48 -32.88 -19.49
N ASN A 313 -20.37 -32.81 -18.49
CA ASN A 313 -21.81 -32.61 -18.68
C ASN A 313 -22.29 -31.18 -18.40
N ASP A 314 -21.43 -30.26 -17.97
CA ASP A 314 -21.77 -28.88 -17.63
C ASP A 314 -21.98 -28.03 -18.88
N PRO A 315 -22.69 -26.89 -18.79
CA PRO A 315 -22.76 -25.91 -19.87
C PRO A 315 -21.35 -25.53 -20.34
N CYS A 316 -21.15 -25.50 -21.65
CA CYS A 316 -19.85 -25.21 -22.24
C CYS A 316 -19.49 -23.73 -22.02
N PRO A 317 -18.29 -23.41 -21.47
CA PRO A 317 -17.91 -22.04 -21.16
C PRO A 317 -17.73 -21.14 -22.39
N CYS A 318 -17.67 -21.70 -23.61
CA CYS A 318 -17.61 -20.93 -24.86
C CYS A 318 -18.95 -20.26 -25.28
N GLY A 319 -19.96 -20.24 -24.40
CA GLY A 319 -21.24 -19.57 -24.67
C GLY A 319 -22.16 -20.29 -25.67
N SER A 320 -21.82 -21.50 -26.11
CA SER A 320 -22.58 -22.21 -27.16
C SER A 320 -23.94 -22.78 -26.71
N GLY A 321 -24.25 -22.74 -25.41
CA GLY A 321 -25.46 -23.33 -24.82
C GLY A 321 -25.51 -24.87 -24.83
N LYS A 322 -24.44 -25.55 -25.29
CA LYS A 322 -24.33 -27.03 -25.32
C LYS A 322 -23.56 -27.55 -24.10
N LYS A 323 -23.69 -28.85 -23.79
CA LYS A 323 -22.83 -29.51 -22.79
C LYS A 323 -21.37 -29.55 -23.26
N TYR A 324 -20.39 -29.35 -22.37
CA TYR A 324 -18.97 -29.28 -22.69
C TYR A 324 -18.49 -30.44 -23.57
N LYS A 325 -18.87 -31.69 -23.25
CA LYS A 325 -18.53 -32.89 -24.05
C LYS A 325 -19.01 -32.90 -25.51
N LYS A 326 -20.02 -32.10 -25.85
CA LYS A 326 -20.60 -32.04 -27.21
C LYS A 326 -20.14 -30.81 -27.99
N CYS A 327 -19.40 -29.90 -27.36
CA CYS A 327 -18.98 -28.64 -27.97
C CYS A 327 -17.47 -28.61 -28.18
N CYS A 328 -16.69 -28.74 -27.12
CA CYS A 328 -15.24 -28.51 -27.14
C CYS A 328 -14.41 -29.78 -26.93
N LEU A 329 -15.06 -30.95 -26.84
CA LEU A 329 -14.45 -32.24 -26.50
C LEU A 329 -14.62 -33.30 -27.60
N ASN A 330 -14.98 -32.87 -28.81
CA ASN A 330 -15.07 -33.71 -30.00
C ASN A 330 -13.82 -33.55 -30.86
#